data_AF-A0A9E1T3J5-F1
#
_entry.id   AF-A0A9E1T3J5-F1
#
_cell.length_a   1.000
_cell.length_b   1.000
_cell.length_c   1.000
_cell.angle_alpha   90.00
_cell.angle_beta   90.00
_cell.angle_gamma   90.00
#
_symmetry.space_group_name_H-M   'P 1'
#
loop_
_entity.id
_entity.type
_entity.pdbx_description
1 polymer ?
#
loop_
_entity_poly.entity_id
_entity_poly.type
_entity_poly.pdbx_seq_one_letter_code
_entity_poly.pdbx_strand_id
1 'polypeptide(L)'
;LQKNPIEPMVLCGQLAVQLPSIEQFDINAVTATLQEHGSFTQTASLVKGELNEERGENGSPIKLLCFHDGRTIIHGTNDVGRAKAIFQRYVSN
;
A
#
# COMPACT_ATOMS: atom_id res chain seq x y z
N LEU A 1 4.14 -27.22 -0.93
CA LEU A 1 3.73 -26.31 0.17
C LEU A 1 2.55 -25.49 -0.33
N GLN A 2 1.32 -25.82 0.06
CA GLN A 2 0.17 -24.96 -0.19
C GLN A 2 0.38 -23.68 0.64
N LYS A 3 0.69 -22.56 -0.01
CA LYS A 3 0.56 -21.25 0.64
C LYS A 3 -0.94 -21.03 0.82
N ASN A 4 -1.44 -21.15 2.05
CA ASN A 4 -2.75 -20.61 2.36
C ASN A 4 -2.72 -19.12 2.00
N PRO A 5 -3.72 -18.60 1.25
CA PRO A 5 -3.76 -17.18 0.95
C PRO A 5 -3.84 -16.44 2.28
N ILE A 6 -2.82 -15.62 2.55
CA ILE A 6 -2.85 -14.72 3.70
C ILE A 6 -3.92 -13.70 3.36
N GLU A 7 -4.98 -13.60 4.14
CA GLU A 7 -6.04 -12.64 3.88
C GLU A 7 -5.61 -11.22 4.26
N PRO A 8 -6.18 -10.19 3.60
CA PRO A 8 -6.06 -8.81 4.07
C PRO A 8 -6.47 -8.67 5.54
N MET A 9 -5.75 -7.83 6.28
CA MET A 9 -6.01 -7.59 7.70
C MET A 9 -6.28 -6.11 7.95
N VAL A 10 -7.41 -5.80 8.58
CA VAL A 10 -7.66 -4.46 9.12
C VAL A 10 -6.84 -4.28 10.39
N LEU A 11 -6.03 -3.22 10.46
CA LEU A 11 -5.21 -2.88 11.60
C LEU A 11 -6.03 -2.01 12.56
N CYS A 12 -6.74 -2.66 13.49
CA CYS A 12 -7.62 -1.99 14.46
C CYS A 12 -6.91 -0.83 15.17
N GLY A 13 -7.57 0.32 15.21
CA GLY A 13 -7.04 1.54 15.83
C GLY A 13 -5.99 2.30 15.01
N GLN A 14 -5.60 1.80 13.82
CA GLN A 14 -4.64 2.47 12.94
C GLN A 14 -5.26 3.12 11.70
N LEU A 15 -6.57 2.95 11.50
CA LEU A 15 -7.27 3.35 10.28
C LEU A 15 -6.50 2.87 9.05
N ALA A 16 -6.21 1.57 9.00
CA ALA A 16 -5.33 1.01 7.99
C ALA A 16 -5.67 -0.43 7.66
N VAL A 17 -5.37 -0.84 6.43
CA VAL A 17 -5.46 -2.22 5.96
C VAL A 17 -4.08 -2.68 5.52
N GLN A 18 -3.66 -3.84 6.01
CA GLN A 18 -2.53 -4.58 5.49
C GLN A 18 -3.00 -5.53 4.40
N LEU A 19 -2.45 -5.40 3.20
CA LEU A 19 -2.56 -6.36 2.12
C LEU A 19 -1.39 -7.34 2.19
N PRO A 20 -1.65 -8.64 2.02
CA PRO A 20 -0.63 -9.68 2.04
C PRO A 20 0.36 -9.53 0.88
N SER A 21 1.51 -10.19 0.99
CA SER A 21 2.42 -10.37 -0.14
C SER A 21 1.74 -11.15 -1.26
N ILE A 22 1.65 -10.52 -2.43
CA ILE A 22 1.19 -11.17 -3.66
C ILE A 22 2.43 -11.74 -4.37
N GLU A 23 3.45 -10.91 -4.61
CA GLU A 23 4.79 -11.26 -5.12
C GLU A 23 5.81 -10.20 -4.64
N GLN A 24 7.12 -10.46 -4.76
CA GLN A 24 8.14 -9.45 -4.45
C GLN A 24 8.03 -8.25 -5.41
N PHE A 25 8.27 -7.04 -4.91
CA PHE A 25 8.27 -5.83 -5.72
C PHE A 25 9.68 -5.46 -6.18
N ASP A 26 9.79 -4.96 -7.42
CA ASP A 26 10.89 -4.07 -7.75
C ASP A 26 10.63 -2.71 -7.06
N ILE A 27 11.32 -2.49 -5.94
CA ILE A 27 11.21 -1.26 -5.15
C ILE A 27 11.48 -0.01 -5.98
N ASN A 28 12.38 -0.06 -6.98
CA ASN A 28 12.69 1.09 -7.80
C ASN A 28 11.53 1.40 -8.76
N ALA A 29 10.96 0.38 -9.40
CA ALA A 29 9.82 0.54 -10.29
C ALA A 29 8.60 1.07 -9.52
N VAL A 30 8.28 0.48 -8.37
CA VAL A 30 7.16 0.93 -7.51
C VAL A 30 7.35 2.36 -7.05
N THR A 31 8.56 2.76 -6.63
CA THR A 31 8.82 4.15 -6.21
C THR A 31 8.63 5.12 -7.37
N ALA A 32 9.13 4.79 -8.57
CA ALA A 32 8.98 5.66 -9.74
C ALA A 32 7.50 5.91 -10.05
N THR A 33 6.68 4.86 -10.11
CA THR A 33 5.23 4.98 -10.33
C THR A 33 4.55 5.79 -9.22
N LEU A 34 4.87 5.53 -7.95
CA LEU A 34 4.24 6.24 -6.84
C LEU A 34 4.61 7.73 -6.79
N GLN A 35 5.83 8.09 -7.19
CA GLN A 35 6.27 9.49 -7.24
C GLN A 35 5.53 10.33 -8.31
N GLU A 36 4.92 9.70 -9.31
CA GLU A 36 4.04 10.39 -10.27
C GLU A 36 2.70 10.83 -9.63
N HIS A 37 2.32 10.19 -8.51
CA HIS A 37 1.01 10.37 -7.88
C HIS A 37 1.07 10.93 -6.47
N GLY A 38 2.26 11.20 -5.94
CA GLY A 38 2.42 11.60 -4.55
C GLY A 38 3.85 11.88 -4.13
N SER A 39 4.02 12.10 -2.84
CA SER A 39 5.34 12.34 -2.24
C SER A 39 5.84 11.05 -1.60
N PHE A 40 6.75 10.36 -2.29
CA PHE A 40 7.28 9.06 -1.88
C PHE A 40 8.80 9.05 -1.74
N THR A 41 9.26 8.28 -0.74
CA THR A 41 10.67 8.02 -0.46
C THR A 41 10.90 6.51 -0.37
N GLN A 42 12.09 6.05 -0.71
CA GLN A 42 12.46 4.63 -0.62
C GLN A 42 13.70 4.39 0.25
N THR A 43 13.75 3.23 0.89
CA THR A 43 14.96 2.59 1.41
C THR A 43 15.25 1.34 0.59
N ALA A 44 16.27 0.56 0.99
CA ALA A 44 16.57 -0.71 0.34
C ALA A 44 15.42 -1.74 0.40
N SER A 45 14.44 -1.59 1.30
CA SER A 45 13.41 -2.61 1.55
C SER A 45 11.98 -2.08 1.68
N LEU A 46 11.76 -0.77 1.54
CA LEU A 46 10.48 -0.12 1.79
C LEU A 46 10.33 1.12 0.90
N VAL A 47 9.16 1.27 0.29
CA VAL A 47 8.67 2.55 -0.25
C VAL A 47 7.62 3.08 0.71
N LYS A 48 7.69 4.37 1.04
CA LYS A 48 6.68 5.01 1.89
C LYS A 48 6.38 6.44 1.47
N GLY A 49 5.14 6.86 1.66
CA GLY A 49 4.71 8.21 1.30
C GLY A 49 3.21 8.35 1.28
N GLU A 50 2.75 9.42 0.64
CA GLU A 50 1.34 9.78 0.57
C GLU A 50 0.90 10.19 -0.84
N LEU A 51 -0.34 9.85 -1.18
CA LEU A 51 -0.95 10.15 -2.47
C LEU A 51 -1.55 11.56 -2.48
N ASN A 52 -1.39 12.27 -3.61
CA ASN A 52 -1.89 13.64 -3.76
C ASN A 52 -3.42 13.71 -3.90
N GLU A 53 -4.01 12.75 -4.61
CA GLU A 53 -5.43 12.77 -5.00
C GLU A 53 -6.35 11.93 -4.11
N GLU A 54 -5.79 10.91 -3.44
CA GLU A 54 -6.59 10.03 -2.58
C GLU A 54 -6.73 10.60 -1.17
N ARG A 55 -7.95 10.54 -0.62
CA ARG A 55 -8.26 11.01 0.74
C ARG A 55 -8.84 9.88 1.57
N GLY A 56 -8.30 9.69 2.76
CA GLY A 56 -8.81 8.75 3.74
C GLY A 56 -10.12 9.21 4.37
N GLU A 57 -10.69 8.33 5.20
CA GLU A 57 -11.98 8.53 5.89
C GLU A 57 -11.99 9.77 6.80
N ASN A 58 -10.82 10.22 7.26
CA ASN A 58 -10.65 11.43 8.06
C ASN A 58 -10.24 12.67 7.24
N GLY A 59 -10.29 12.61 5.91
CA GLY A 59 -9.90 13.71 5.02
C GLY A 59 -8.39 13.94 4.88
N SER A 60 -7.54 13.14 5.54
CA SER A 60 -6.09 13.18 5.33
C SER A 60 -5.69 12.43 4.05
N PRO A 61 -4.52 12.71 3.45
CA PRO A 61 -3.99 11.90 2.35
C PRO A 61 -3.90 10.41 2.70
N ILE A 62 -4.19 9.53 1.74
CA ILE A 62 -3.88 8.10 1.87
C ILE A 62 -2.36 7.94 1.91
N LYS A 63 -1.88 7.13 2.86
CA LYS A 63 -0.45 6.79 2.98
C LYS A 63 -0.23 5.33 2.62
N LEU A 64 0.86 5.06 1.90
CA LEU A 64 1.27 3.71 1.53
C LEU A 64 2.61 3.38 2.17
N LEU A 65 2.73 2.15 2.66
CA LEU A 65 4.00 1.51 3.02
C LEU A 65 4.08 0.22 2.20
N CYS A 66 4.93 0.18 1.18
CA CYS A 66 5.12 -0.98 0.29
C CYS A 66 6.47 -1.64 0.61
N PHE A 67 6.42 -2.84 1.17
CA PHE A 67 7.61 -3.60 1.55
C PHE A 67 8.13 -4.41 0.35
N HIS A 68 9.45 -4.61 0.26
CA HIS A 68 10.08 -5.40 -0.83
C HIS A 68 9.52 -6.83 -0.95
N ASP A 69 9.00 -7.37 0.16
CA ASP A 69 8.41 -8.70 0.23
C ASP A 69 7.01 -8.76 -0.42
N GLY A 70 6.46 -7.65 -0.92
CA GLY A 70 5.14 -7.59 -1.55
C GLY A 70 4.01 -7.16 -0.63
N ARG A 71 4.25 -7.10 0.68
CA ARG A 71 3.25 -6.64 1.64
C ARG A 71 3.06 -5.14 1.49
N THR A 72 1.83 -4.67 1.60
CA THR A 72 1.52 -3.24 1.56
C THR A 72 0.58 -2.86 2.69
N ILE A 73 0.86 -1.76 3.39
CA ILE A 73 -0.06 -1.17 4.37
C ILE A 73 -0.61 0.12 3.77
N ILE A 74 -1.93 0.26 3.81
CA ILE A 74 -2.69 1.40 3.29
C ILE A 74 -3.35 2.08 4.48
N HIS A 75 -2.89 3.28 4.82
CA HIS A 75 -3.48 4.11 5.87
C HIS A 75 -4.53 5.06 5.32
N GLY A 76 -5.50 5.39 6.17
CA GLY A 76 -6.64 6.26 5.87
C GLY A 76 -7.91 5.50 5.53
N THR A 77 -7.93 4.17 5.62
CA THR A 77 -9.17 3.38 5.49
C THR A 77 -9.14 2.08 6.29
N ASN A 78 -10.31 1.64 6.75
CA ASN A 78 -10.52 0.28 7.28
C ASN A 78 -11.25 -0.63 6.27
N ASP A 79 -11.60 -0.11 5.09
CA ASP A 79 -12.27 -0.85 4.03
C ASP A 79 -11.24 -1.64 3.19
N VAL A 80 -11.33 -2.97 3.28
CA VAL A 80 -10.45 -3.89 2.54
C VAL A 80 -10.63 -3.78 1.02
N GLY A 81 -11.86 -3.58 0.54
CA GLY A 81 -12.14 -3.41 -0.89
C GLY A 81 -11.52 -2.12 -1.42
N ARG A 82 -11.65 -1.03 -0.68
CA ARG A 82 -10.99 0.24 -1.00
C ARG A 82 -9.47 0.12 -1.00
N ALA A 83 -8.90 -0.52 0.02
CA ALA A 83 -7.47 -0.79 0.09
C ALA A 83 -6.98 -1.56 -1.16
N LYS A 84 -7.69 -2.63 -1.55
CA LYS A 84 -7.38 -3.38 -2.77
C LYS A 84 -7.42 -2.52 -4.04
N ALA A 85 -8.45 -1.68 -4.18
CA ALA A 85 -8.58 -0.80 -5.34
C ALA A 85 -7.42 0.21 -5.44
N ILE A 86 -7.01 0.81 -4.31
CA ILE A 86 -5.85 1.71 -4.25
C ILE A 86 -4.57 0.95 -4.63
N PHE A 87 -4.36 -0.25 -4.07
CA PHE A 87 -3.20 -1.06 -4.41
C PHE A 87 -3.12 -1.41 -5.89
N GLN A 88 -4.23 -1.86 -6.48
CA GLN A 88 -4.30 -2.18 -7.91
C GLN A 88 -4.00 -0.96 -8.78
N ARG A 89 -4.52 0.21 -8.40
CA ARG A 89 -4.35 1.45 -9.17
C ARG A 89 -2.91 1.97 -9.18
N TYR A 90 -2.20 1.86 -8.06
CA TYR A 90 -0.94 2.59 -7.87
C TYR A 90 0.31 1.71 -7.68
N VAL A 91 0.15 0.42 -7.35
CA VAL A 91 1.28 -0.44 -6.97
C VAL A 91 1.42 -1.66 -7.88
N SER A 92 0.31 -2.23 -8.36
CA SER A 92 0.29 -3.50 -9.11
C SER A 92 0.05 -3.34 -10.62
N ASN A 93 0.35 -2.16 -11.18
CA ASN A 93 0.19 -1.91 -12.61
C ASN A 93 1.38 -2.41 -13.42
#